data_AF-A0A7G8PIJ6-F1
#
_entry.id   AF-A0A7G8PIJ6-F1
#
_cell.length_a   1.000
_cell.length_b   1.000
_cell.length_c   1.000
_cell.angle_alpha   90.00
_cell.angle_beta   90.00
_cell.angle_gamma   90.00
#
_symmetry.space_group_name_H-M   'P 1'
#
loop_
_entity.id
_entity.type
_entity.pdbx_description
1 polymer ?
#
loop_
_entity_poly.entity_id
_entity_poly.type
_entity_poly.pdbx_seq_one_letter_code
_entity_poly.pdbx_strand_id
1 'polypeptide(L)'
;MLGMKGARHGARLWVQFLDSPFSGLAPWVWMAMLAGPGRFEVAVSGALAVSALVLTMCWQRGIPVHAIEFLGVSYFVVLAIIGLHASSATKAWLELWSGDITNALLALYATVTLVLRRPYTMVYARHKVSPERWGTSLFVRVHLVVTGVWAGAFGFAATVGFIGDAAVHDTDNFWTGWVLQLAALLFAVAFNDFYPDYARARAHGHPEVPSWVRLVEWVPPFLLGTAVAGWVLGAVLDAGCLALVLAALACGALMRRPAAPRSVAADRITASG
;
A
#
# COMPACT_ATOMS: atom_id res chain seq x y z
N MET A 1 32.73 22.69 -6.04
CA MET A 1 32.51 21.29 -6.51
C MET A 1 31.58 20.44 -5.62
N LEU A 2 31.26 20.80 -4.36
CA LEU A 2 30.32 20.03 -3.53
C LEU A 2 28.82 20.21 -3.90
N GLY A 3 28.41 21.39 -4.41
CA GLY A 3 26.99 21.65 -4.77
C GLY A 3 26.47 20.83 -5.97
N MET A 4 27.33 20.51 -6.95
CA MET A 4 26.92 19.72 -8.12
C MET A 4 26.71 18.24 -7.81
N LYS A 5 27.39 17.69 -6.81
CA LYS A 5 27.19 16.29 -6.38
C LYS A 5 25.88 16.13 -5.61
N GLY A 6 25.53 17.09 -4.74
CA GLY A 6 24.26 17.11 -4.01
C GLY A 6 23.04 17.27 -4.94
N ALA A 7 23.13 18.20 -5.91
CA ALA A 7 22.07 18.39 -6.91
C ALA A 7 21.86 17.15 -7.80
N ARG A 8 22.95 16.47 -8.19
CA ARG A 8 22.88 15.21 -8.95
C ARG A 8 22.32 14.04 -8.13
N HIS A 9 22.61 14.00 -6.82
CA HIS A 9 22.04 13.00 -5.92
C HIS A 9 20.54 13.22 -5.71
N GLY A 10 20.13 14.46 -5.42
CA GLY A 10 18.72 14.82 -5.29
C GLY A 10 17.94 14.51 -6.57
N ALA A 11 18.45 14.94 -7.73
CA ALA A 11 17.82 14.63 -9.01
C ALA A 11 17.64 13.12 -9.24
N ARG A 12 18.63 12.30 -8.86
CA ARG A 12 18.59 10.84 -9.00
C ARG A 12 17.58 10.19 -8.05
N LEU A 13 17.46 10.68 -6.81
CA LEU A 13 16.43 10.23 -5.86
C LEU A 13 15.02 10.56 -6.36
N TRP A 14 14.82 11.76 -6.91
CA TRP A 14 13.53 12.15 -7.50
C TRP A 14 13.15 11.30 -8.70
N VAL A 15 14.11 10.94 -9.57
CA VAL A 15 13.84 10.00 -10.68
C VAL A 15 13.41 8.64 -10.14
N GLN A 16 14.15 8.11 -9.16
CA GLN A 16 13.81 6.82 -8.54
C GLN A 16 12.42 6.81 -7.89
N PHE A 17 12.02 7.91 -7.25
CA PHE A 17 10.69 8.06 -6.69
C PHE A 17 9.62 8.07 -7.79
N LEU A 18 9.78 8.88 -8.83
CA LEU A 18 8.81 8.99 -9.93
C LEU A 18 8.65 7.67 -10.70
N ASP A 19 9.73 6.91 -10.88
CA ASP A 19 9.74 5.58 -11.52
C ASP A 19 9.21 4.46 -10.60
N SER A 20 8.85 4.78 -9.36
CA SER A 20 8.32 3.82 -8.40
C SER A 20 6.80 3.92 -8.30
N PRO A 21 6.10 2.83 -7.95
CA PRO A 21 4.66 2.87 -7.65
C PRO A 21 4.29 3.86 -6.52
N PHE A 22 5.26 4.28 -5.70
CA PHE A 22 5.04 5.22 -4.60
C PHE A 22 4.68 6.63 -5.07
N SER A 23 5.12 7.06 -6.26
CA SER A 23 4.78 8.38 -6.80
C SER A 23 3.27 8.52 -7.07
N GLY A 24 2.65 7.47 -7.62
CA GLY A 24 1.21 7.41 -7.84
C GLY A 24 0.39 7.24 -6.55
N LEU A 25 1.00 6.73 -5.47
CA LEU A 25 0.35 6.52 -4.16
C LEU A 25 0.47 7.74 -3.22
N ALA A 26 1.48 8.60 -3.40
CA ALA A 26 1.78 9.69 -2.48
C ALA A 26 0.63 10.70 -2.23
N PRO A 27 -0.14 11.15 -3.25
CA PRO A 27 -1.29 12.03 -3.01
C PRO A 27 -2.37 11.41 -2.13
N TRP A 28 -2.57 10.10 -2.26
CA TRP A 28 -3.57 9.35 -1.50
C TRP A 28 -3.15 9.16 -0.06
N VAL A 29 -1.87 8.88 0.17
CA VAL A 29 -1.29 8.83 1.53
C VAL A 29 -1.43 10.19 2.21
N TRP A 30 -1.16 11.28 1.49
CA TRP A 30 -1.35 12.64 2.02
C TRP A 30 -2.79 12.86 2.46
N MET A 31 -3.76 12.53 1.61
CA MET A 31 -5.18 12.65 1.94
C MET A 31 -5.54 11.81 3.16
N ALA A 32 -5.10 10.54 3.22
CA ALA A 32 -5.39 9.64 4.33
C ALA A 32 -4.84 10.14 5.68
N MET A 33 -3.71 10.87 5.68
CA MET A 33 -3.11 11.41 6.91
C MET A 33 -3.76 12.71 7.41
N LEU A 34 -4.38 13.47 6.52
CA LEU A 34 -4.88 14.82 6.79
C LEU A 34 -6.39 14.95 6.78
N ALA A 35 -7.10 14.00 6.16
CA ALA A 35 -8.55 13.91 6.23
C ALA A 35 -8.99 13.75 7.69
N GLY A 36 -9.98 14.54 8.08
CA GLY A 36 -10.53 14.58 9.43
C GLY A 36 -11.33 15.86 9.66
N PRO A 37 -12.03 15.96 10.79
CA PRO A 37 -12.94 17.06 11.07
C PRO A 37 -12.27 18.43 10.95
N GLY A 38 -12.83 19.32 10.13
CA GLY A 38 -12.34 20.69 9.89
C GLY A 38 -11.03 20.78 9.11
N ARG A 39 -10.52 19.68 8.53
CA ARG A 39 -9.23 19.63 7.82
C ARG A 39 -9.38 19.33 6.33
N PHE A 40 -10.61 19.25 5.81
CA PHE A 40 -10.89 18.91 4.41
C PHE A 40 -10.08 19.74 3.41
N GLU A 41 -10.09 21.07 3.56
CA GLU A 41 -9.46 21.97 2.59
C GLU A 41 -7.94 21.80 2.54
N VAL A 42 -7.30 21.58 3.69
CA VAL A 42 -5.84 21.34 3.79
C VAL A 42 -5.48 19.97 3.21
N ALA A 43 -6.30 18.94 3.50
CA ALA A 43 -6.10 17.60 2.99
C ALA A 43 -6.19 17.58 1.45
N VAL A 44 -7.27 18.14 0.90
CA VAL A 44 -7.52 18.17 -0.55
C VAL A 44 -6.53 19.06 -1.29
N SER A 45 -6.25 20.27 -0.79
CA SER A 45 -5.31 21.18 -1.45
C SER A 45 -3.90 20.63 -1.47
N GLY A 46 -3.45 20.00 -0.38
CA GLY A 46 -2.13 19.36 -0.35
C GLY A 46 -2.07 18.12 -1.25
N ALA A 47 -3.12 17.29 -1.29
CA ALA A 47 -3.18 16.13 -2.18
C ALA A 47 -3.20 16.55 -3.66
N LEU A 48 -3.92 17.64 -3.99
CA LEU A 48 -3.90 18.25 -5.31
C LEU A 48 -2.52 18.81 -5.66
N ALA A 49 -1.86 19.50 -4.73
CA ALA A 49 -0.52 20.03 -4.93
C ALA A 49 0.50 18.91 -5.18
N VAL A 50 0.46 17.82 -4.41
CA VAL A 50 1.32 16.65 -4.63
C VAL A 50 1.01 16.00 -5.97
N SER A 51 -0.26 15.82 -6.32
CA SER A 51 -0.68 15.28 -7.62
C SER A 51 -0.19 16.11 -8.80
N ALA A 52 -0.38 17.44 -8.73
CA ALA A 52 0.06 18.38 -9.75
C ALA A 52 1.59 18.41 -9.86
N LEU A 53 2.30 18.33 -8.73
CA LEU A 53 3.76 18.27 -8.70
C LEU A 53 4.27 17.00 -9.40
N VAL A 54 3.72 15.83 -9.06
CA VAL A 54 4.07 14.56 -9.70
C VAL A 54 3.79 14.61 -11.20
N LEU A 55 2.61 15.07 -11.61
CA LEU A 55 2.26 15.22 -13.03
C LEU A 55 3.22 16.15 -13.78
N THR A 56 3.52 17.31 -13.19
CA THR A 56 4.43 18.30 -13.78
C THR A 56 5.84 17.73 -13.90
N MET A 57 6.32 17.01 -12.89
CA MET A 57 7.64 16.36 -12.91
C MET A 57 7.72 15.25 -13.96
N CYS A 58 6.68 14.43 -14.11
CA CYS A 58 6.62 13.42 -15.17
C CYS A 58 6.67 14.09 -16.55
N TRP A 59 5.88 15.13 -16.75
CA TRP A 59 5.84 15.88 -18.01
C TRP A 59 7.18 16.53 -18.36
N GLN A 60 7.81 17.22 -17.40
CA GLN A 60 9.12 17.86 -17.60
C GLN A 60 10.25 16.87 -17.91
N ARG A 61 10.11 15.63 -17.45
CA ARG A 61 11.12 14.57 -17.64
C ARG A 61 10.80 13.64 -18.81
N GLY A 62 9.70 13.87 -19.53
CA GLY A 62 9.25 12.99 -20.62
C GLY A 62 8.86 11.58 -20.15
N ILE A 63 8.56 11.41 -18.87
CA ILE A 63 8.07 10.14 -18.31
C ILE A 63 6.60 10.01 -18.72
N PRO A 64 6.18 8.87 -19.29
CA PRO A 64 4.78 8.68 -19.67
C PRO A 64 3.87 8.84 -18.45
N VAL A 65 2.85 9.68 -18.60
CA VAL A 65 1.80 9.83 -17.58
C VAL A 65 0.91 8.60 -17.64
N HIS A 66 0.70 7.92 -16.52
CA HIS A 66 -0.15 6.75 -16.46
C HIS A 66 -1.58 7.11 -16.02
N ALA A 67 -2.49 6.13 -16.14
CA ALA A 67 -3.91 6.34 -15.89
C ALA A 67 -4.20 6.70 -14.42
N ILE A 68 -3.37 6.24 -13.47
CA ILE A 68 -3.58 6.52 -12.04
C ILE A 68 -3.18 7.95 -11.66
N GLU A 69 -2.18 8.56 -12.31
CA GLU A 69 -1.84 9.97 -12.13
C GLU A 69 -2.97 10.85 -12.66
N PHE A 70 -3.55 10.51 -13.81
CA PHE A 70 -4.72 11.23 -14.34
C PHE A 70 -5.94 11.07 -13.44
N LEU A 71 -6.21 9.85 -12.96
CA LEU A 71 -7.29 9.58 -12.00
C LEU A 71 -7.10 10.38 -10.71
N GLY A 72 -5.90 10.42 -10.15
CA GLY A 72 -5.59 11.20 -8.97
C GLY A 72 -5.84 12.69 -9.16
N VAL A 73 -5.24 13.28 -10.20
CA VAL A 73 -5.41 14.72 -10.49
C VAL A 73 -6.88 15.06 -10.70
N SER A 74 -7.60 14.30 -11.53
CA SER A 74 -9.02 14.54 -11.79
C SER A 74 -9.88 14.40 -10.52
N TYR A 75 -9.62 13.39 -9.70
CA TYR A 75 -10.30 13.19 -8.42
C TYR A 75 -10.08 14.37 -7.46
N PHE A 76 -8.83 14.79 -7.24
CA PHE A 76 -8.53 15.90 -6.33
C PHE A 76 -8.98 17.25 -6.86
N VAL A 77 -9.01 17.46 -8.18
CA VAL A 77 -9.62 18.66 -8.78
C VAL A 77 -11.12 18.70 -8.48
N VAL A 78 -11.83 17.58 -8.64
CA VAL A 78 -13.26 17.50 -8.31
C VAL A 78 -13.49 17.79 -6.83
N LEU A 79 -12.72 17.16 -5.93
CA LEU A 79 -12.83 17.44 -4.49
C LEU A 79 -12.50 18.90 -4.15
N ALA A 80 -11.52 19.51 -4.82
CA ALA A 80 -11.17 20.91 -4.59
C ALA A 80 -12.30 21.85 -5.03
N ILE A 81 -12.90 21.62 -6.21
CA ILE A 81 -14.05 22.38 -6.70
C ILE A 81 -15.22 22.24 -5.71
N ILE A 82 -15.50 21.03 -5.25
CA ILE A 82 -16.55 20.81 -4.24
C ILE A 82 -16.19 21.55 -2.93
N GLY A 83 -14.94 21.49 -2.49
CA GLY A 83 -14.46 22.24 -1.32
C GLY A 83 -14.65 23.76 -1.43
N LEU A 84 -14.49 24.33 -2.61
CA LEU A 84 -14.66 25.77 -2.82
C LEU A 84 -16.13 26.20 -2.84
N HIS A 85 -17.04 25.34 -3.34
CA HIS A 85 -18.43 25.73 -3.62
C HIS A 85 -19.48 25.10 -2.71
N ALA A 86 -19.14 24.03 -1.98
CA ALA A 86 -20.11 23.27 -1.22
C ALA A 86 -20.43 23.87 0.14
N SER A 87 -21.65 23.58 0.61
CA SER A 87 -22.11 23.94 1.95
C SER A 87 -21.27 23.27 3.06
N SER A 88 -21.28 23.82 4.27
CA SER A 88 -20.62 23.20 5.42
C SER A 88 -21.12 21.78 5.70
N ALA A 89 -22.41 21.50 5.44
CA ALA A 89 -22.97 20.16 5.58
C ALA A 89 -22.37 19.16 4.56
N THR A 90 -22.17 19.59 3.32
CA THR A 90 -21.52 18.78 2.29
C THR A 90 -20.05 18.55 2.60
N LYS A 91 -19.34 19.57 3.10
CA LYS A 91 -17.95 19.42 3.53
C LYS A 91 -17.83 18.44 4.69
N ALA A 92 -18.70 18.53 5.70
CA ALA A 92 -18.73 17.57 6.81
C ALA A 92 -19.05 16.15 6.33
N TRP A 93 -19.97 15.98 5.38
CA TRP A 93 -20.25 14.69 4.77
C TRP A 93 -19.03 14.14 4.02
N LEU A 94 -18.28 14.97 3.30
CA LEU A 94 -17.05 14.54 2.64
C LEU A 94 -15.91 14.28 3.63
N GLU A 95 -15.80 15.03 4.71
CA GLU A 95 -14.86 14.72 5.80
C GLU A 95 -15.14 13.32 6.35
N LEU A 96 -16.42 12.95 6.43
CA LEU A 96 -16.83 11.61 6.84
C LEU A 96 -16.46 10.56 5.77
N TRP A 97 -17.03 10.69 4.58
CA TRP A 97 -17.02 9.61 3.58
C TRP A 97 -15.85 9.63 2.60
N SER A 98 -15.03 10.68 2.56
CA SER A 98 -13.99 10.80 1.53
C SER A 98 -12.94 9.69 1.57
N GLY A 99 -12.60 9.19 2.77
CA GLY A 99 -11.69 8.04 2.92
C GLY A 99 -12.26 6.78 2.26
N ASP A 100 -13.51 6.45 2.59
CA ASP A 100 -14.22 5.29 2.05
C ASP A 100 -14.46 5.38 0.55
N ILE A 101 -14.90 6.56 0.07
CA ILE A 101 -15.09 6.83 -1.35
C ILE A 101 -13.76 6.68 -2.09
N THR A 102 -12.66 7.16 -1.51
CA THR A 102 -11.31 7.02 -2.08
C THR A 102 -10.93 5.55 -2.18
N ASN A 103 -11.07 4.77 -1.10
CA ASN A 103 -10.77 3.34 -1.10
C ASN A 103 -11.66 2.58 -2.10
N ALA A 104 -12.95 2.88 -2.16
CA ALA A 104 -13.88 2.28 -3.11
C ALA A 104 -13.52 2.61 -4.57
N LEU A 105 -13.14 3.86 -4.85
CA LEU A 105 -12.68 4.29 -6.16
C LEU A 105 -11.40 3.55 -6.58
N LEU A 106 -10.43 3.41 -5.68
CA LEU A 106 -9.18 2.70 -5.94
C LEU A 106 -9.41 1.19 -6.13
N ALA A 107 -10.31 0.60 -5.35
CA ALA A 107 -10.74 -0.79 -5.52
C ALA A 107 -11.41 -0.99 -6.89
N LEU A 108 -12.31 -0.09 -7.28
CA LEU A 108 -12.99 -0.13 -8.57
C LEU A 108 -11.98 0.01 -9.71
N TYR A 109 -11.07 0.98 -9.64
CA TYR A 109 -10.01 1.17 -10.63
C TYR A 109 -9.16 -0.09 -10.77
N ALA A 110 -8.67 -0.65 -9.67
CA ALA A 110 -7.88 -1.89 -9.69
C ALA A 110 -8.67 -3.05 -10.31
N THR A 111 -9.94 -3.24 -9.92
CA THR A 111 -10.82 -4.27 -10.49
C THR A 111 -11.07 -4.09 -11.98
N VAL A 112 -11.32 -2.86 -12.45
CA VAL A 112 -11.48 -2.56 -13.88
C VAL A 112 -10.21 -2.94 -14.64
N THR A 113 -9.02 -2.60 -14.12
CA THR A 113 -7.77 -2.99 -14.78
C THR A 113 -7.53 -4.51 -14.82
N LEU A 114 -8.04 -5.26 -13.83
CA LEU A 114 -8.03 -6.73 -13.83
C LEU A 114 -8.95 -7.31 -14.89
N VAL A 115 -10.19 -6.81 -14.98
CA VAL A 115 -11.19 -7.25 -15.96
C VAL A 115 -10.70 -6.99 -17.38
N LEU A 116 -10.09 -5.83 -17.63
CA LEU A 116 -9.47 -5.49 -18.90
C LEU A 116 -8.15 -6.25 -19.17
N ARG A 117 -7.68 -7.07 -18.22
CA ARG A 117 -6.39 -7.79 -18.25
C ARG A 117 -5.19 -6.87 -18.52
N ARG A 118 -5.31 -5.62 -18.09
CA ARG A 118 -4.26 -4.59 -18.19
C ARG A 118 -3.98 -4.00 -16.80
N PRO A 119 -3.49 -4.81 -15.84
CA PRO A 119 -3.20 -4.36 -14.48
C PRO A 119 -2.33 -3.10 -14.47
N TYR A 120 -2.74 -2.08 -13.70
CA TYR A 120 -2.05 -0.80 -13.63
C TYR A 120 -0.59 -0.93 -13.17
N THR A 121 -0.29 -1.96 -12.38
CA THR A 121 1.04 -2.27 -11.88
C THR A 121 2.04 -2.64 -12.98
N MET A 122 1.57 -3.18 -14.13
CA MET A 122 2.46 -3.50 -15.26
C MET A 122 3.12 -2.26 -15.85
N VAL A 123 2.45 -1.12 -15.80
CA VAL A 123 2.93 0.08 -16.49
C VAL A 123 4.22 0.60 -15.85
N TYR A 124 4.29 0.58 -14.52
CA TYR A 124 5.52 0.87 -13.78
C TYR A 124 6.58 -0.21 -13.97
N ALA A 125 6.20 -1.49 -13.96
CA ALA A 125 7.15 -2.59 -14.05
C ALA A 125 7.88 -2.67 -15.42
N ARG A 126 7.27 -2.19 -16.50
CA ARG A 126 7.90 -2.12 -17.82
C ARG A 126 9.17 -1.27 -17.85
N HIS A 127 9.29 -0.27 -16.96
CA HIS A 127 10.48 0.55 -16.83
C HIS A 127 11.66 -0.19 -16.20
N LYS A 128 11.40 -1.26 -15.44
CA LYS A 128 12.41 -2.02 -14.69
C LYS A 128 12.80 -3.35 -15.33
N VAL A 129 12.09 -3.75 -16.38
CA VAL A 129 12.22 -5.08 -17.00
C VAL A 129 12.45 -4.91 -18.49
N SER A 130 13.35 -5.71 -19.08
CA SER A 130 13.65 -5.63 -20.50
C SER A 130 12.40 -5.93 -21.37
N PRO A 131 12.23 -5.28 -22.53
CA PRO A 131 11.02 -5.41 -23.35
C PRO A 131 10.66 -6.84 -23.74
N GLU A 132 11.65 -7.71 -23.90
CA GLU A 132 11.47 -9.12 -24.26
C GLU A 132 10.68 -9.89 -23.19
N ARG A 133 10.68 -9.41 -21.94
CA ARG A 133 9.99 -10.06 -20.81
C ARG A 133 8.59 -9.51 -20.56
N TRP A 134 8.21 -8.37 -21.16
CA TRP A 134 6.92 -7.70 -20.93
C TRP A 134 5.70 -8.57 -21.28
N GLY A 135 5.85 -9.49 -22.22
CA GLY A 135 4.78 -10.38 -22.71
C GLY A 135 4.77 -11.79 -22.13
N THR A 136 5.70 -12.12 -21.23
CA THR A 136 5.77 -13.48 -20.68
C THR A 136 4.54 -13.80 -19.84
N SER A 137 4.05 -15.05 -19.92
CA SER A 137 2.89 -15.51 -19.14
C SER A 137 3.11 -15.34 -17.63
N LEU A 138 4.35 -15.51 -17.17
CA LEU A 138 4.76 -15.25 -15.79
C LEU A 138 4.63 -13.77 -15.42
N PHE A 139 5.16 -12.85 -16.24
CA PHE A 139 5.06 -11.41 -15.99
C PHE A 139 3.61 -10.95 -15.88
N VAL A 140 2.76 -11.36 -16.82
CA VAL A 140 1.34 -11.01 -16.82
C VAL A 140 0.63 -11.60 -15.60
N ARG A 141 0.86 -12.89 -15.28
CA ARG A 141 0.25 -13.55 -14.12
C ARG A 141 0.63 -12.87 -12.80
N VAL A 142 1.90 -12.51 -12.62
CA VAL A 142 2.36 -11.83 -11.40
C VAL A 142 1.62 -10.51 -11.20
N HIS A 143 1.53 -9.67 -12.23
CA HIS A 143 0.86 -8.37 -12.10
C HIS A 143 -0.66 -8.49 -11.96
N LEU A 144 -1.29 -9.52 -12.53
CA LEU A 144 -2.70 -9.81 -12.28
C LEU A 144 -2.93 -10.19 -10.81
N VAL A 145 -2.11 -11.05 -10.23
CA VAL A 145 -2.26 -11.46 -8.82
C VAL A 145 -2.00 -10.29 -7.87
N VAL A 146 -0.91 -9.53 -8.09
CA VAL A 146 -0.59 -8.35 -7.28
C VAL A 146 -1.70 -7.30 -7.35
N THR A 147 -2.22 -7.03 -8.54
CA THR A 147 -3.35 -6.09 -8.71
C THR A 147 -4.63 -6.59 -8.06
N GLY A 148 -4.86 -7.92 -8.06
CA GLY A 148 -5.96 -8.56 -7.32
C GLY A 148 -5.86 -8.34 -5.82
N VAL A 149 -4.65 -8.46 -5.25
CA VAL A 149 -4.42 -8.18 -3.83
C VAL A 149 -4.67 -6.70 -3.51
N TRP A 150 -4.23 -5.78 -4.36
CA TRP A 150 -4.54 -4.35 -4.20
C TRP A 150 -6.04 -4.06 -4.26
N ALA A 151 -6.75 -4.63 -5.24
CA ALA A 151 -8.21 -4.49 -5.33
C ALA A 151 -8.90 -5.01 -4.06
N GLY A 152 -8.46 -6.17 -3.54
CA GLY A 152 -8.95 -6.74 -2.30
C GLY A 152 -8.64 -5.89 -1.07
N ALA A 153 -7.43 -5.33 -0.97
CA ALA A 153 -7.02 -4.48 0.15
C ALA A 153 -7.82 -3.16 0.18
N PHE A 154 -7.99 -2.49 -0.97
CA PHE A 154 -8.82 -1.29 -1.06
C PHE A 154 -10.30 -1.60 -0.82
N GLY A 155 -10.80 -2.72 -1.34
CA GLY A 155 -12.18 -3.15 -1.10
C GLY A 155 -12.44 -3.47 0.38
N PHE A 156 -11.49 -4.13 1.04
CA PHE A 156 -11.54 -4.38 2.49
C PHE A 156 -11.51 -3.07 3.27
N ALA A 157 -10.59 -2.16 2.95
CA ALA A 157 -10.49 -0.87 3.62
C ALA A 157 -11.78 -0.05 3.49
N ALA A 158 -12.36 0.01 2.28
CA ALA A 158 -13.65 0.66 2.04
C ALA A 158 -14.80 0.00 2.81
N THR A 159 -14.82 -1.33 2.86
CA THR A 159 -15.88 -2.07 3.57
C THR A 159 -15.79 -1.85 5.08
N VAL A 160 -14.58 -1.92 5.63
CA VAL A 160 -14.37 -1.75 7.07
C VAL A 160 -14.61 -0.31 7.50
N GLY A 161 -14.15 0.68 6.72
CA GLY A 161 -14.44 2.08 6.96
C GLY A 161 -15.95 2.35 6.91
N PHE A 162 -16.63 1.86 5.86
CA PHE A 162 -18.09 2.00 5.74
C PHE A 162 -18.84 1.37 6.92
N ILE A 163 -18.42 0.19 7.38
CA ILE A 163 -19.01 -0.46 8.56
C ILE A 163 -18.75 0.38 9.81
N GLY A 164 -17.53 0.91 9.99
CA GLY A 164 -17.18 1.80 11.10
C GLY A 164 -18.06 3.04 11.14
N ASP A 165 -18.15 3.73 10.01
CA ASP A 165 -18.89 4.98 9.86
C ASP A 165 -20.40 4.76 10.01
N ALA A 166 -20.95 3.71 9.38
CA ALA A 166 -22.37 3.40 9.46
C ALA A 166 -22.80 2.90 10.85
N ALA A 167 -21.96 2.10 11.53
CA ALA A 167 -22.30 1.52 12.82
C ALA A 167 -22.01 2.43 14.02
N VAL A 168 -20.95 3.25 13.94
CA VAL A 168 -20.44 4.02 15.09
C VAL A 168 -20.65 5.53 14.92
N HIS A 169 -20.98 6.01 13.71
CA HIS A 169 -21.07 7.45 13.38
C HIS A 169 -19.82 8.24 13.79
N ASP A 170 -18.67 7.55 13.84
CA ASP A 170 -17.39 8.09 14.26
C ASP A 170 -16.31 7.62 13.29
N THR A 171 -15.92 8.52 12.39
CA THR A 171 -14.84 8.30 11.41
C THR A 171 -13.45 8.20 12.03
N ASP A 172 -13.29 8.70 13.25
CA ASP A 172 -12.01 8.63 13.96
C ASP A 172 -11.91 7.34 14.79
N ASN A 173 -12.79 6.36 14.53
CA ASN A 173 -12.70 5.05 15.13
C ASN A 173 -11.32 4.44 14.84
N PHE A 174 -10.53 4.31 15.91
CA PHE A 174 -9.15 3.86 15.84
C PHE A 174 -8.97 2.54 15.08
N TRP A 175 -9.91 1.60 15.22
CA TRP A 175 -9.79 0.28 14.59
C TRP A 175 -10.24 0.28 13.13
N THR A 176 -11.45 0.78 12.86
CA THR A 176 -12.08 0.69 11.55
C THR A 176 -11.66 1.83 10.60
N GLY A 177 -11.42 3.01 11.13
CA GLY A 177 -10.90 4.16 10.39
C GLY A 177 -9.40 4.09 10.11
N TRP A 178 -8.62 3.47 11.00
CA TRP A 178 -7.15 3.51 10.90
C TRP A 178 -6.50 2.12 10.85
N VAL A 179 -6.55 1.34 11.95
CA VAL A 179 -5.71 0.14 12.09
C VAL A 179 -5.99 -0.90 11.02
N LEU A 180 -7.26 -1.26 10.79
CA LEU A 180 -7.61 -2.31 9.83
C LEU A 180 -7.31 -1.89 8.38
N GLN A 181 -7.53 -0.62 8.03
CA GLN A 181 -7.22 -0.09 6.70
C GLN A 181 -5.70 -0.09 6.46
N LEU A 182 -4.92 0.41 7.42
CA LEU A 182 -3.46 0.40 7.34
C LEU A 182 -2.89 -1.01 7.29
N ALA A 183 -3.45 -1.96 8.05
CA ALA A 183 -3.05 -3.36 8.00
C ALA A 183 -3.26 -3.97 6.60
N ALA A 184 -4.39 -3.69 5.96
CA ALA A 184 -4.68 -4.18 4.61
C ALA A 184 -3.72 -3.59 3.56
N LEU A 185 -3.42 -2.28 3.66
CA LEU A 185 -2.46 -1.63 2.77
C LEU A 185 -1.03 -2.14 2.97
N LEU A 186 -0.58 -2.30 4.22
CA LEU A 186 0.74 -2.85 4.53
C LEU A 186 0.88 -4.29 4.06
N PHE A 187 -0.18 -5.10 4.19
CA PHE A 187 -0.22 -6.43 3.61
C PHE A 187 -0.07 -6.40 2.09
N ALA A 188 -0.80 -5.51 1.39
CA ALA A 188 -0.70 -5.39 -0.06
C ALA A 188 0.71 -4.97 -0.51
N VAL A 189 1.36 -4.05 0.22
CA VAL A 189 2.75 -3.65 0.00
C VAL A 189 3.70 -4.84 0.21
N ALA A 190 3.60 -5.53 1.35
CA ALA A 190 4.43 -6.70 1.65
C ALA A 190 4.25 -7.80 0.59
N PHE A 191 3.03 -8.02 0.12
CA PHE A 191 2.72 -8.98 -0.93
C PHE A 191 3.29 -8.54 -2.29
N ASN A 192 3.18 -7.26 -2.64
CA ASN A 192 3.75 -6.69 -3.85
C ASN A 192 5.27 -6.90 -3.92
N ASP A 193 5.96 -6.80 -2.78
CA ASP A 193 7.41 -6.97 -2.71
C ASP A 193 7.83 -8.45 -2.66
N PHE A 194 7.03 -9.30 -2.01
CA PHE A 194 7.32 -10.73 -1.84
C PHE A 194 6.97 -11.58 -3.07
N TYR A 195 5.75 -11.41 -3.60
CA TYR A 195 5.17 -12.36 -4.56
C TYR A 195 5.91 -12.44 -5.91
N PRO A 196 6.40 -11.33 -6.51
CA PRO A 196 7.15 -11.40 -7.76
C PRO A 196 8.41 -12.26 -7.65
N ASP A 197 9.14 -12.14 -6.54
CA ASP A 197 10.36 -12.92 -6.29
C ASP A 197 10.02 -14.39 -6.04
N TYR A 198 8.99 -14.66 -5.24
CA TYR A 198 8.49 -16.01 -4.99
C TYR A 198 8.06 -16.70 -6.29
N ALA A 199 7.28 -16.02 -7.13
CA ALA A 199 6.78 -16.56 -8.40
C ALA A 199 7.91 -16.85 -9.38
N ARG A 200 8.93 -15.99 -9.46
CA ARG A 200 10.13 -16.23 -10.29
C ARG A 200 10.95 -17.40 -9.76
N ALA A 201 11.23 -17.44 -8.47
CA ALA A 201 12.01 -18.53 -7.87
C ALA A 201 11.34 -19.90 -8.10
N ARG A 202 10.01 -19.95 -7.93
CA ARG A 202 9.22 -21.16 -8.18
C ARG A 202 9.17 -21.55 -9.66
N ALA A 203 9.05 -20.59 -10.57
CA ALA A 203 8.98 -20.86 -12.01
C ALA A 203 10.32 -21.35 -12.59
N HIS A 204 11.44 -20.87 -12.05
CA HIS A 204 12.78 -21.23 -12.50
C HIS A 204 13.43 -22.36 -11.68
N GLY A 205 12.72 -22.93 -10.70
CA GLY A 205 13.25 -24.00 -9.86
C GLY A 205 14.45 -23.58 -9.01
N HIS A 206 14.51 -22.31 -8.59
CA HIS A 206 15.61 -21.83 -7.75
C HIS A 206 15.67 -22.62 -6.42
N PRO A 207 16.87 -23.01 -5.95
CA PRO A 207 17.03 -23.76 -4.70
C PRO A 207 16.50 -22.99 -3.48
N GLU A 208 16.58 -21.66 -3.52
CA GLU A 208 16.16 -20.76 -2.45
C GLU A 208 14.88 -20.02 -2.86
N VAL A 209 13.74 -20.54 -2.42
CA VAL A 209 12.45 -19.85 -2.57
C VAL A 209 12.26 -18.89 -1.40
N PRO A 210 11.91 -17.61 -1.64
CA PRO A 210 11.61 -16.66 -0.57
C PRO A 210 10.65 -17.24 0.47
N SER A 211 11.03 -17.15 1.74
CA SER A 211 10.21 -17.63 2.86
C SER A 211 8.94 -16.81 3.02
N TRP A 212 7.81 -17.48 3.27
CA TRP A 212 6.54 -16.82 3.62
C TRP A 212 6.62 -15.95 4.87
N VAL A 213 7.66 -16.13 5.70
CA VAL A 213 7.95 -15.22 6.83
C VAL A 213 8.12 -13.78 6.35
N ARG A 214 8.75 -13.56 5.18
CA ARG A 214 8.92 -12.21 4.60
C ARG A 214 7.60 -11.47 4.39
N LEU A 215 6.52 -12.19 4.08
CA LEU A 215 5.20 -11.60 3.86
C LEU A 215 4.59 -11.04 5.16
N VAL A 216 5.00 -11.56 6.32
CA VAL A 216 4.43 -11.21 7.63
C VAL A 216 5.40 -10.42 8.52
N GLU A 217 6.60 -10.09 8.03
CA GLU A 217 7.61 -9.29 8.75
C GLU A 217 7.11 -7.90 9.17
N TRP A 218 6.10 -7.36 8.48
CA TRP A 218 5.47 -6.09 8.83
C TRP A 218 4.58 -6.18 10.08
N VAL A 219 4.13 -7.37 10.48
CA VAL A 219 3.13 -7.56 11.56
C VAL A 219 3.68 -7.14 12.93
N PRO A 220 4.85 -7.61 13.40
CA PRO A 220 5.37 -7.19 14.71
C PRO A 220 5.56 -5.67 14.86
N PRO A 221 6.25 -4.94 13.95
CA PRO A 221 6.39 -3.50 14.10
C PRO A 221 5.04 -2.77 13.97
N PHE A 222 4.10 -3.28 13.17
CA PHE A 222 2.76 -2.71 13.07
C PHE A 222 1.96 -2.84 14.37
N LEU A 223 2.01 -4.01 15.03
CA LEU A 223 1.37 -4.22 16.33
C LEU A 223 1.95 -3.30 17.41
N LEU A 224 3.28 -3.11 17.42
CA LEU A 224 3.93 -2.15 18.32
C LEU A 224 3.49 -0.71 18.05
N GLY A 225 3.49 -0.30 16.78
CA GLY A 225 3.01 1.04 16.40
C GLY A 225 1.55 1.27 16.77
N THR A 226 0.71 0.24 16.60
CA THR A 226 -0.70 0.25 16.99
C THR A 226 -0.85 0.37 18.51
N ALA A 227 -0.05 -0.35 19.30
CA ALA A 227 -0.09 -0.25 20.76
C ALA A 227 0.30 1.16 21.23
N VAL A 228 1.37 1.74 20.67
CA VAL A 228 1.82 3.09 21.00
C VAL A 228 0.77 4.13 20.61
N ALA A 229 0.25 4.07 19.38
CA ALA A 229 -0.78 5.00 18.92
C ALA A 229 -2.07 4.88 19.75
N GLY A 230 -2.51 3.65 20.03
CA GLY A 230 -3.70 3.40 20.84
C GLY A 230 -3.57 3.93 22.26
N TRP A 231 -2.38 3.83 22.85
CA TRP A 231 -2.08 4.37 24.17
C TRP A 231 -2.01 5.91 24.16
N VAL A 232 -1.28 6.50 23.22
CA VAL A 232 -1.10 7.97 23.11
C VAL A 232 -2.42 8.68 22.83
N LEU A 233 -3.27 8.09 22.00
CA LEU A 233 -4.58 8.65 21.65
C LEU A 233 -5.67 8.32 22.68
N GLY A 234 -5.37 7.53 23.71
CA GLY A 234 -6.36 7.04 24.68
C GLY A 234 -7.44 6.15 24.07
N ALA A 235 -7.20 5.61 22.87
CA ALA A 235 -8.15 4.83 22.10
C ALA A 235 -8.19 3.34 22.51
N VAL A 236 -7.18 2.88 23.23
CA VAL A 236 -7.04 1.49 23.69
C VAL A 236 -6.69 1.48 25.17
N LEU A 237 -7.38 0.62 25.95
CA LEU A 237 -7.08 0.39 27.35
C LEU A 237 -5.64 -0.11 27.55
N ASP A 238 -5.02 0.21 28.69
CA ASP A 238 -3.64 -0.21 28.99
C ASP A 238 -3.41 -1.72 28.82
N ALA A 239 -4.38 -2.53 29.23
CA ALA A 239 -4.34 -3.98 29.07
C ALA A 239 -4.35 -4.41 27.59
N GLY A 240 -5.08 -3.68 26.73
CA GLY A 240 -5.10 -3.90 25.28
C GLY A 240 -3.76 -3.51 24.63
N CYS A 241 -3.17 -2.40 25.05
CA CYS A 241 -1.84 -1.99 24.60
C CYS A 241 -0.78 -3.02 24.99
N LEU A 242 -0.82 -3.52 26.23
CA LEU A 242 0.07 -4.59 26.69
C LEU A 242 -0.13 -5.87 25.87
N ALA A 243 -1.37 -6.26 25.60
CA ALA A 243 -1.67 -7.43 24.78
C ALA A 243 -1.09 -7.31 23.36
N LEU A 244 -1.18 -6.13 22.73
CA LEU A 244 -0.59 -5.87 21.42
C LEU A 244 0.94 -5.97 21.44
N VAL A 245 1.59 -5.43 22.48
CA VAL A 245 3.05 -5.55 22.65
C VAL A 245 3.46 -7.01 22.83
N LEU A 246 2.76 -7.76 23.69
CA LEU A 246 3.04 -9.18 23.90
C LEU A 246 2.83 -9.99 22.62
N ALA A 247 1.78 -9.70 21.86
CA ALA A 247 1.54 -10.32 20.55
C ALA A 247 2.68 -10.01 19.55
N ALA A 248 3.15 -8.76 19.50
CA ALA A 248 4.27 -8.38 18.65
C ALA A 248 5.55 -9.15 18.99
N LEU A 249 5.87 -9.26 20.29
CA LEU A 249 7.03 -10.00 20.78
C LEU A 249 6.90 -11.50 20.47
N ALA A 250 5.71 -12.08 20.67
CA ALA A 250 5.43 -13.48 20.36
C ALA A 250 5.57 -13.77 18.86
N CYS A 251 5.00 -12.93 17.99
CA CYS A 251 5.16 -13.02 16.54
C CYS A 251 6.63 -12.93 16.13
N GLY A 252 7.36 -11.94 16.65
CA GLY A 252 8.79 -11.77 16.38
C GLY A 252 9.63 -12.98 16.82
N ALA A 253 9.32 -13.56 17.99
CA ALA A 253 9.99 -14.75 18.49
C ALA A 253 9.69 -15.98 17.62
N LEU A 254 8.44 -16.18 17.20
CA LEU A 254 8.03 -17.27 16.31
C LEU A 254 8.74 -17.18 14.94
N MET A 255 8.89 -15.98 14.39
CA MET A 255 9.56 -15.74 13.10
C MET A 255 11.07 -16.02 13.15
N ARG A 256 11.70 -15.90 14.32
CA ARG A 256 13.14 -16.15 14.52
C ARG A 256 13.49 -17.60 14.82
N ARG A 257 12.49 -18.48 14.98
CA ARG A 257 12.76 -19.89 15.30
C ARG A 257 13.48 -20.55 14.10
N PRO A 258 14.69 -21.11 14.28
CA PRO A 258 15.33 -21.87 13.23
C PRO A 258 14.45 -23.06 12.85
N ALA A 259 14.31 -23.32 11.55
CA ALA A 259 13.60 -24.49 11.06
C ALA A 259 14.20 -25.74 11.73
N ALA A 260 13.35 -26.60 12.30
CA ALA A 260 13.81 -27.80 12.98
C ALA A 260 14.75 -28.61 12.07
N PRO A 261 15.89 -29.14 12.59
CA PRO A 261 16.76 -29.97 11.80
C PRO A 261 15.95 -31.15 11.23
N ARG A 262 16.00 -31.33 9.90
CA ARG A 262 15.44 -32.53 9.26
C ARG A 262 16.02 -33.75 9.98
N SER A 263 15.15 -34.62 10.48
CA SER A 263 15.60 -35.82 11.18
C SER A 263 16.47 -36.64 10.23
N VAL A 264 17.70 -36.95 10.67
CA VAL A 264 18.70 -37.79 9.98
C VAL A 264 18.23 -39.26 9.84
N ALA A 265 16.96 -39.54 10.13
CA ALA A 265 16.39 -40.88 10.07
C ALA A 265 16.08 -41.36 8.64
N ALA A 266 16.03 -40.45 7.64
CA ALA A 266 15.74 -40.82 6.26
C ALA A 266 16.96 -41.40 5.49
N ASP A 267 18.19 -41.13 5.93
CA ASP A 267 19.42 -41.63 5.26
C ASP A 267 19.84 -43.04 5.70
N ARG A 268 19.19 -43.61 6.71
CA ARG A 268 19.56 -44.95 7.21
C ARG A 268 18.80 -46.10 6.55
N ILE A 269 17.82 -45.81 5.68
CA ILE A 269 17.04 -46.82 4.95
C ILE A 269 17.58 -47.05 3.52
N THR A 270 18.34 -46.09 2.96
CA THR A 270 18.94 -46.22 1.62
C THR A 270 20.35 -46.77 1.60
N ALA A 271 20.99 -46.95 2.76
CA ALA A 271 22.36 -47.48 2.88
C ALA A 271 22.43 -48.99 3.20
N SER A 272 21.29 -49.69 3.27
CA SER A 272 21.22 -51.11 3.60
C SER A 272 20.33 -51.94 2.67
N GLY A 273 20.16 -51.51 1.41
CA GLY A 273 19.37 -52.22 0.38
C GLY A 273 20.15 -52.36 -0.92
#